data_AF-A0A1S3H299-F1
#
_entry.id   AF-A0A1S3H299-F1
#
_cell.length_a   1.000
_cell.length_b   1.000
_cell.length_c   1.000
_cell.angle_alpha   90.00
_cell.angle_beta   90.00
_cell.angle_gamma   90.00
#
_symmetry.space_group_name_H-M   'P 1'
#
loop_
_entity.id
_entity.type
_entity.pdbx_description
1 polymer ?
#
loop_
_entity_poly.entity_id
_entity_poly.type
_entity_poly.pdbx_seq_one_letter_code
_entity_poly.pdbx_strand_id
1 'polypeptide(L)'
;MPIIMFVKYRYMYNRKESKKNQKTERRLVENRSPTIPNVLNLAAPSTDNFKCVTYKGKGFISTPICVYEADDDQIISANLIRGKVWQSDLVSIFRLILNADPELDFVDLGANLGLWTVVALGLGRRVIAVEPFPPTAHRLRRTLQLGHFEPRVTLVTSPLSNVYQDVVFEMDGKNIGGTRIKDSRESSVKDEQRKLIKRTATMDDLARIIPASFTKAFMKMDIEGSELKALNKSDKFLEVVNVPVITLEWRFFKSKVSSPEVRYFEAWFTRMGYKPYLMTLIKKQLKSLSPRTHGFRAKVEAH
;
A
#
# COMPACT_ATOMS: atom_id res chain seq x y z
N MET A 1 6.27 12.49 8.32
CA MET A 1 5.87 11.23 9.01
C MET A 1 6.95 10.19 8.75
N PRO A 2 7.37 9.39 9.75
CA PRO A 2 8.41 8.39 9.53
C PRO A 2 7.86 7.26 8.66
N ILE A 3 8.44 7.08 7.48
CA ILE A 3 8.22 5.91 6.63
C ILE A 3 9.50 5.08 6.70
N ILE A 4 9.33 3.81 7.06
CA ILE A 4 10.42 2.85 7.10
C ILE A 4 10.28 1.94 5.88
N MET A 5 11.39 1.79 5.15
CA MET A 5 11.50 0.83 4.06
C MET A 5 12.29 -0.38 4.55
N PHE A 6 11.70 -1.55 4.44
CA PHE A 6 12.30 -2.83 4.76
C PHE A 6 12.73 -3.50 3.46
N VAL A 7 14.02 -3.78 3.29
CA VAL A 7 14.57 -4.40 2.09
C VAL A 7 15.22 -5.73 2.44
N LYS A 8 14.87 -6.82 1.73
CA LYS A 8 15.52 -8.12 1.94
C LYS A 8 17.01 -8.01 1.61
N TYR A 9 17.88 -8.48 2.49
CA TYR A 9 19.33 -8.43 2.30
C TYR A 9 19.78 -9.08 0.99
N ARG A 10 19.17 -10.21 0.61
CA ARG A 10 19.46 -10.93 -0.65
C ARG A 10 19.04 -10.16 -1.91
N TYR A 11 18.10 -9.22 -1.79
CA TYR A 11 17.68 -8.36 -2.89
C TYR A 11 18.75 -7.32 -3.24
N MET A 12 19.57 -6.88 -2.28
CA MET A 12 20.60 -5.87 -2.54
C MET A 12 21.86 -6.42 -3.26
N TYR A 13 22.06 -7.74 -3.32
CA TYR A 13 23.33 -8.32 -3.75
C TYR A 13 23.29 -9.37 -4.90
N ASN A 14 22.12 -9.88 -5.35
CA ASN A 14 21.90 -10.85 -6.47
C ASN A 14 22.73 -12.17 -6.43
N ARG A 15 22.33 -13.37 -6.89
CA ARG A 15 21.08 -14.05 -7.28
C ARG A 15 21.45 -15.57 -7.21
N LYS A 16 20.73 -16.42 -6.44
CA LYS A 16 20.47 -17.86 -6.68
C LYS A 16 19.82 -18.56 -5.45
N GLU A 17 18.62 -19.08 -5.71
CA GLU A 17 17.92 -20.25 -5.15
C GLU A 17 17.29 -20.41 -3.74
N SER A 18 16.21 -21.21 -3.84
CA SER A 18 15.39 -22.04 -2.94
C SER A 18 14.51 -21.40 -1.85
N LYS A 19 13.20 -21.71 -1.98
CA LYS A 19 12.15 -21.57 -0.97
C LYS A 19 12.47 -22.50 0.19
N LYS A 20 12.56 -21.98 1.41
CA LYS A 20 12.38 -22.76 2.64
C LYS A 20 11.04 -22.38 3.25
N ASN A 21 10.14 -23.34 3.32
CA ASN A 21 8.92 -23.24 4.10
C ASN A 21 9.28 -23.23 5.59
N GLN A 22 8.79 -22.23 6.32
CA GLN A 22 8.83 -22.19 7.78
C GLN A 22 7.41 -21.97 8.28
N LYS A 23 6.81 -23.03 8.84
CA LYS A 23 5.57 -22.93 9.61
C LYS A 23 5.90 -22.28 10.96
N THR A 24 5.11 -21.28 11.33
CA THR A 24 5.14 -20.66 12.67
C THR A 24 3.81 -20.97 13.35
N GLU A 25 3.84 -21.59 14.53
CA GLU A 25 2.63 -21.80 15.35
C GLU A 25 2.12 -20.45 15.90
N ARG A 26 0.81 -20.21 15.77
CA ARG A 26 0.11 -19.05 16.35
C ARG A 26 -1.21 -19.49 16.98
N ARG A 27 -1.52 -18.89 18.13
CA ARG A 27 -2.78 -19.11 18.87
C ARG A 27 -4.00 -18.85 18.01
N LEU A 28 -4.90 -19.82 18.00
CA LEU A 28 -6.22 -19.77 17.39
C LEU A 28 -7.11 -18.83 18.20
N VAL A 29 -7.48 -17.70 17.62
CA VAL A 29 -8.67 -16.95 18.02
C VAL A 29 -9.78 -17.48 17.12
N GLU A 30 -10.90 -17.91 17.73
CA GLU A 30 -12.07 -18.43 17.01
C GLU A 30 -12.49 -17.46 15.91
N ASN A 31 -12.21 -17.84 14.66
CA ASN A 31 -12.48 -17.02 13.49
C ASN A 31 -13.66 -17.63 12.74
N ARG A 32 -14.69 -16.81 12.51
CA ARG A 32 -15.72 -17.09 11.50
C ARG A 32 -15.06 -17.32 10.12
N SER A 33 -15.78 -18.03 9.25
CA SER A 33 -15.30 -18.56 7.96
C SER A 33 -14.55 -17.54 7.08
N PRO A 34 -13.58 -18.00 6.26
CA PRO A 34 -12.85 -17.16 5.30
C PRO A 34 -13.80 -16.35 4.41
N THR A 35 -13.43 -15.10 4.14
CA THR A 35 -14.22 -14.20 3.28
C THR A 35 -13.50 -13.98 1.96
N ILE A 36 -14.21 -14.11 0.84
CA ILE A 36 -13.66 -13.68 -0.46
C ILE A 36 -13.53 -12.15 -0.41
N PRO A 37 -12.33 -11.57 -0.64
CA PRO A 37 -12.17 -10.13 -0.66
C PRO A 37 -13.08 -9.50 -1.72
N ASN A 38 -13.68 -8.37 -1.41
CA ASN A 38 -14.53 -7.66 -2.36
C ASN A 38 -13.66 -7.01 -3.43
N VAL A 39 -13.70 -7.52 -4.65
CA VAL A 39 -13.01 -6.96 -5.82
C VAL A 39 -13.99 -6.14 -6.64
N LEU A 40 -13.65 -4.88 -6.89
CA LEU A 40 -14.49 -3.97 -7.64
C LEU A 40 -14.37 -4.27 -9.15
N ASN A 41 -15.51 -4.44 -9.83
CA ASN A 41 -15.53 -4.65 -11.27
C ASN A 41 -15.18 -3.36 -12.02
N LEU A 42 -13.97 -3.29 -12.57
CA LEU A 42 -13.50 -2.13 -13.31
C LEU A 42 -14.08 -2.03 -14.73
N ALA A 43 -14.52 -3.14 -15.33
CA ALA A 43 -15.12 -3.15 -16.66
C ALA A 43 -16.59 -2.67 -16.67
N ALA A 44 -17.26 -2.71 -15.51
CA ALA A 44 -18.62 -2.21 -15.41
C ALA A 44 -18.65 -0.69 -15.68
N PRO A 45 -19.66 -0.18 -16.42
CA PRO A 45 -19.86 1.26 -16.55
C PRO A 45 -19.95 1.93 -15.18
N SER A 46 -19.41 3.14 -15.08
CA SER A 46 -19.57 4.01 -13.91
C SER A 46 -20.33 5.25 -14.36
N THR A 47 -21.36 5.61 -13.60
CA THR A 47 -22.09 6.88 -13.74
C THR A 47 -21.45 7.98 -12.89
N ASP A 48 -20.32 7.71 -12.23
CA ASP A 48 -19.70 8.64 -11.32
C ASP A 48 -19.06 9.81 -12.08
N ASN A 49 -19.55 11.02 -11.78
CA ASN A 49 -19.03 12.25 -12.35
C ASN A 49 -18.12 12.96 -11.34
N PHE A 50 -16.89 12.47 -11.18
CA PHE A 50 -15.91 13.08 -10.30
C PHE A 50 -15.07 14.15 -11.01
N LYS A 51 -14.66 15.18 -10.25
CA LYS A 51 -13.57 16.07 -10.66
C LYS A 51 -12.28 15.27 -10.77
N CYS A 52 -11.59 15.38 -11.90
CA CYS A 52 -10.30 14.72 -12.11
C CYS A 52 -9.25 15.72 -12.62
N VAL A 53 -8.01 15.53 -12.17
CA VAL A 53 -6.86 16.36 -12.56
C VAL A 53 -5.84 15.49 -13.28
N THR A 54 -5.08 16.06 -14.20
CA THR A 54 -4.06 15.30 -14.93
C THR A 54 -2.80 15.14 -14.09
N TYR A 55 -2.47 13.91 -13.71
CA TYR A 55 -1.16 13.56 -13.19
C TYR A 55 -0.17 13.37 -14.34
N LYS A 56 0.94 14.12 -14.30
CA LYS A 56 2.03 14.04 -15.29
C LYS A 56 3.27 13.42 -14.66
N GLY A 57 3.47 12.14 -14.93
CA GLY A 57 4.72 11.46 -14.64
C GLY A 57 5.72 11.67 -15.78
N LYS A 58 6.69 12.57 -15.59
CA LYS A 58 7.66 12.96 -16.63
C LYS A 58 8.32 11.74 -17.30
N GLY A 59 7.98 11.53 -18.58
CA GLY A 59 8.56 10.52 -19.47
C GLY A 59 7.99 9.10 -19.34
N PHE A 60 6.91 8.88 -18.58
CA PHE A 60 6.36 7.52 -18.43
C PHE A 60 4.83 7.45 -18.32
N ILE A 61 4.13 8.52 -17.91
CA ILE A 61 2.66 8.50 -17.85
C ILE A 61 2.06 9.90 -17.88
N SER A 62 0.90 10.03 -18.51
CA SER A 62 -0.04 11.14 -18.33
C SER A 62 -1.42 10.53 -18.17
N THR A 63 -2.03 10.66 -16.98
CA THR A 63 -3.32 10.02 -16.67
C THR A 63 -4.15 10.92 -15.77
N PRO A 64 -5.49 10.89 -15.87
CA PRO A 64 -6.33 11.52 -14.87
C PRO A 64 -6.17 10.84 -13.51
N ILE A 65 -6.32 11.61 -12.43
CA ILE A 65 -6.60 11.16 -11.07
C ILE A 65 -7.84 11.93 -10.60
N CYS A 66 -8.89 11.20 -10.25
CA CYS A 66 -10.13 11.76 -9.72
C CYS A 66 -9.97 12.09 -8.24
N VAL A 67 -10.34 13.30 -7.85
CA VAL A 67 -10.01 13.92 -6.56
C VAL A 67 -11.27 14.36 -5.81
N TYR A 68 -11.10 14.75 -4.55
CA TYR A 68 -12.11 15.52 -3.81
C TYR A 68 -11.96 17.01 -4.12
N GLU A 69 -12.90 17.82 -3.63
CA GLU A 69 -12.68 19.25 -3.57
C GLU A 69 -11.57 19.59 -2.58
N ALA A 70 -10.90 20.71 -2.82
CA ALA A 70 -9.73 21.10 -2.03
C ALA A 70 -10.08 21.37 -0.56
N ASP A 71 -11.32 21.79 -0.28
CA ASP A 71 -11.79 22.07 1.08
C ASP A 71 -12.09 20.80 1.87
N ASP A 72 -12.53 19.73 1.18
CA ASP A 72 -12.81 18.41 1.76
C ASP A 72 -11.54 17.62 2.05
N ASP A 73 -10.52 17.74 1.20
CA ASP A 73 -9.21 17.10 1.35
C ASP A 73 -8.07 18.06 1.04
N GLN A 74 -7.64 18.73 2.11
CA GLN A 74 -6.64 19.80 2.08
C GLN A 74 -5.21 19.27 1.91
N ILE A 75 -5.03 17.94 1.97
CA ILE A 75 -3.73 17.29 1.89
C ILE A 75 -3.54 16.66 0.51
N ILE A 76 -4.27 15.60 0.16
CA ILE A 76 -3.96 14.84 -1.06
C ILE A 76 -4.55 15.55 -2.29
N SER A 77 -5.86 15.78 -2.28
CA SER A 77 -6.59 16.42 -3.38
C SER A 77 -6.12 17.84 -3.63
N ALA A 78 -5.98 18.67 -2.59
CA ALA A 78 -5.48 20.03 -2.75
C ALA A 78 -4.03 20.10 -3.28
N ASN A 79 -3.16 19.13 -3.00
CA ASN A 79 -1.84 19.07 -3.64
C ASN A 79 -1.97 18.71 -5.13
N LEU A 80 -2.74 17.68 -5.46
CA LEU A 80 -2.94 17.24 -6.85
C LEU A 80 -3.57 18.34 -7.72
N ILE A 81 -4.57 19.07 -7.20
CA ILE A 81 -5.20 20.21 -7.88
C ILE A 81 -4.19 21.32 -8.19
N ARG A 82 -3.24 21.57 -7.28
CA ARG A 82 -2.16 22.54 -7.48
C ARG A 82 -1.00 22.01 -8.35
N GLY A 83 -1.16 20.83 -8.97
CA GLY A 83 -0.11 20.18 -9.77
C GLY A 83 1.06 19.68 -8.93
N LYS A 84 0.91 19.55 -7.61
CA LYS A 84 1.93 19.05 -6.68
C LYS A 84 1.64 17.60 -6.31
N VAL A 85 2.70 16.90 -5.92
CA VAL A 85 2.63 15.50 -5.49
C VAL A 85 3.00 15.44 -4.02
N TRP A 86 2.08 14.95 -3.19
CA TRP A 86 2.39 14.64 -1.80
C TRP A 86 3.50 13.58 -1.74
N GLN A 87 4.53 13.82 -0.92
CA GLN A 87 5.70 12.94 -0.80
C GLN A 87 6.41 12.63 -2.14
N SER A 88 6.54 13.62 -3.04
CA SER A 88 7.18 13.48 -4.35
C SER A 88 8.57 12.81 -4.34
N ASP A 89 9.38 13.04 -3.29
CA ASP A 89 10.69 12.39 -3.15
C ASP A 89 10.55 10.86 -2.94
N LEU A 90 9.54 10.41 -2.19
CA LEU A 90 9.30 8.99 -1.97
C LEU A 90 8.76 8.31 -3.23
N VAL A 91 7.88 9.00 -3.97
CA VAL A 91 7.45 8.56 -5.31
C VAL A 91 8.65 8.44 -6.26
N SER A 92 9.66 9.31 -6.14
CA SER A 92 10.88 9.22 -6.95
C SER A 92 11.72 7.98 -6.57
N ILE A 93 11.90 7.71 -5.28
CA ILE A 93 12.63 6.51 -4.82
C ILE A 93 11.89 5.23 -5.26
N PHE A 94 10.58 5.22 -5.12
CA PHE A 94 9.72 4.13 -5.59
C PHE A 94 9.90 3.83 -7.08
N ARG A 95 9.89 4.86 -7.91
CA ARG A 95 10.17 4.72 -9.36
C ARG A 95 11.57 4.16 -9.61
N LEU A 96 12.58 4.62 -8.89
CA LEU A 96 13.95 4.10 -9.05
C LEU A 96 14.01 2.59 -8.72
N ILE A 97 13.34 2.15 -7.66
CA ILE A 97 13.29 0.74 -7.27
C ILE A 97 12.54 -0.10 -8.33
N LEU A 98 11.38 0.35 -8.79
CA LEU A 98 10.62 -0.36 -9.84
C LEU A 98 11.35 -0.39 -11.19
N ASN A 99 12.16 0.62 -11.51
CA ASN A 99 12.96 0.63 -12.74
C ASN A 99 14.19 -0.28 -12.63
N ALA A 100 14.79 -0.38 -11.43
CA ALA A 100 15.94 -1.25 -11.20
C ALA A 100 15.59 -2.75 -11.31
N ASP A 101 14.33 -3.11 -11.09
CA ASP A 101 13.85 -4.49 -11.19
C ASP A 101 12.51 -4.56 -11.93
N PRO A 102 12.55 -4.77 -13.27
CA PRO A 102 11.34 -4.81 -14.08
C PRO A 102 10.37 -5.96 -13.79
N GLU A 103 10.80 -6.97 -13.05
CA GLU A 103 9.95 -8.08 -12.62
C GLU A 103 9.10 -7.73 -11.38
N LEU A 104 9.33 -6.57 -10.76
CA LEU A 104 8.51 -6.12 -9.63
C LEU A 104 7.15 -5.60 -10.08
N ASP A 105 6.11 -6.37 -9.79
CA ASP A 105 4.76 -5.84 -9.69
C ASP A 105 4.59 -5.01 -8.39
N PHE A 106 3.39 -4.50 -8.15
CA PHE A 106 3.13 -3.63 -7.01
C PHE A 106 1.90 -4.03 -6.21
N VAL A 107 2.01 -3.93 -4.89
CA VAL A 107 0.93 -4.12 -3.93
C VAL A 107 0.75 -2.82 -3.16
N ASP A 108 -0.37 -2.14 -3.37
CA ASP A 108 -0.68 -0.84 -2.79
C ASP A 108 -1.75 -0.98 -1.70
N LEU A 109 -1.33 -1.18 -0.45
CA LEU A 109 -2.26 -1.25 0.67
C LEU A 109 -2.49 0.17 1.20
N GLY A 110 -3.74 0.63 1.14
CA GLY A 110 -4.10 2.03 1.33
C GLY A 110 -3.81 2.84 0.08
N ALA A 111 -4.40 2.42 -1.05
CA ALA A 111 -4.15 3.01 -2.36
C ALA A 111 -4.66 4.45 -2.47
N ASN A 112 -5.63 4.84 -1.65
CA ASN A 112 -6.20 6.19 -1.60
C ASN A 112 -6.70 6.60 -3.01
N LEU A 113 -6.45 7.83 -3.46
CA LEU A 113 -6.78 8.29 -4.82
C LEU A 113 -5.92 7.65 -5.93
N GLY A 114 -5.00 6.74 -5.57
CA GLY A 114 -4.28 5.89 -6.52
C GLY A 114 -2.99 6.45 -7.08
N LEU A 115 -2.40 7.48 -6.47
CA LEU A 115 -1.15 8.08 -6.97
C LEU A 115 -0.04 7.03 -7.18
N TRP A 116 0.20 6.18 -6.17
CA TRP A 116 1.24 5.13 -6.24
C TRP A 116 0.86 4.03 -7.21
N THR A 117 -0.42 3.62 -7.19
CA THR A 117 -1.02 2.70 -8.15
C THR A 117 -0.79 3.14 -9.60
N VAL A 118 -1.15 4.37 -9.98
CA VAL A 118 -0.98 4.85 -11.37
C VAL A 118 0.48 5.04 -11.74
N VAL A 119 1.36 5.39 -10.78
CA VAL A 119 2.80 5.45 -11.05
C VAL A 119 3.35 4.07 -11.41
N ALA A 120 2.98 3.02 -10.68
CA ALA A 120 3.39 1.65 -11.00
C ALA A 120 2.83 1.19 -12.35
N LEU A 121 1.55 1.45 -12.62
CA LEU A 121 0.90 1.13 -13.89
C LEU A 121 1.54 1.87 -15.08
N GLY A 122 1.94 3.13 -14.90
CA GLY A 122 2.68 3.91 -15.89
C GLY A 122 4.06 3.34 -16.21
N LEU A 123 4.68 2.64 -15.27
CA LEU A 123 5.94 1.91 -15.48
C LEU A 123 5.74 0.50 -16.04
N GLY A 124 4.52 0.16 -16.47
CA GLY A 124 4.22 -1.15 -17.06
C GLY A 124 3.94 -2.26 -16.05
N ARG A 125 3.84 -1.96 -14.75
CA ARG A 125 3.63 -2.99 -13.70
C ARG A 125 2.17 -3.40 -13.59
N ARG A 126 1.93 -4.59 -13.03
CA ARG A 126 0.60 -4.97 -12.53
C ARG A 126 0.46 -4.54 -11.08
N VAL A 127 -0.78 -4.29 -10.65
CA VAL A 127 -1.05 -3.76 -9.31
C VAL A 127 -2.19 -4.52 -8.62
N ILE A 128 -1.97 -4.89 -7.36
CA ILE A 128 -3.06 -5.20 -6.43
C ILE A 128 -3.23 -4.00 -5.51
N ALA A 129 -4.30 -3.24 -5.70
CA ALA A 129 -4.60 -2.03 -4.93
C ALA A 129 -5.71 -2.32 -3.92
N VAL A 130 -5.53 -1.89 -2.67
CA VAL A 130 -6.53 -2.01 -1.62
C VAL A 130 -6.92 -0.62 -1.13
N GLU A 131 -8.18 -0.25 -1.38
CA GLU A 131 -8.78 0.99 -0.88
C GLU A 131 -10.20 0.69 -0.38
N PRO A 132 -10.40 0.58 0.94
CA PRO A 132 -11.67 0.15 1.49
C PRO A 132 -12.71 1.28 1.63
N PHE A 133 -12.29 2.55 1.70
CA PHE A 133 -13.22 3.66 1.93
C PHE A 133 -14.01 3.95 0.65
N PRO A 134 -15.33 3.69 0.61
CA PRO A 134 -16.08 3.65 -0.66
C PRO A 134 -15.98 4.94 -1.49
N PRO A 135 -16.11 6.16 -0.92
CA PRO A 135 -15.98 7.40 -1.69
C PRO A 135 -14.62 7.54 -2.41
N THR A 136 -13.54 7.05 -1.79
CA THR A 136 -12.19 7.06 -2.37
C THR A 136 -12.01 5.92 -3.36
N ALA A 137 -12.52 4.71 -3.04
CA ALA A 137 -12.47 3.56 -3.92
C ALA A 137 -13.20 3.80 -5.25
N HIS A 138 -14.34 4.49 -5.24
CA HIS A 138 -15.06 4.88 -6.45
C HIS A 138 -14.28 5.89 -7.30
N ARG A 139 -13.62 6.87 -6.67
CA ARG A 139 -12.71 7.78 -7.38
C ARG A 139 -11.53 7.05 -8.00
N LEU A 140 -10.92 6.13 -7.25
CA LEU A 140 -9.84 5.29 -7.76
C LEU A 140 -10.31 4.42 -8.93
N ARG A 141 -11.49 3.80 -8.84
CA ARG A 141 -12.09 3.09 -9.99
C ARG A 141 -12.18 3.98 -11.22
N ARG A 142 -12.71 5.20 -11.07
CA ARG A 142 -12.87 6.12 -12.19
C ARG A 142 -11.52 6.54 -12.78
N THR A 143 -10.53 6.80 -11.94
CA THR A 143 -9.13 7.03 -12.34
C THR A 143 -8.60 5.87 -13.20
N LEU A 144 -8.80 4.63 -12.75
CA LEU A 144 -8.29 3.44 -13.45
C LEU A 144 -9.00 3.22 -14.80
N GLN A 145 -10.30 3.48 -14.86
CA GLN A 145 -11.10 3.38 -16.09
C GLN A 145 -10.70 4.43 -17.13
N LEU A 146 -10.57 5.69 -16.71
CA LEU A 146 -10.17 6.77 -17.60
C LEU A 146 -8.71 6.61 -18.08
N GLY A 147 -7.87 5.93 -17.31
CA GLY A 147 -6.49 5.59 -17.68
C GLY A 147 -6.36 4.27 -18.46
N HIS A 148 -7.45 3.55 -18.71
CA HIS A 148 -7.46 2.23 -19.37
C HIS A 148 -6.53 1.18 -18.70
N PHE A 149 -6.53 1.15 -17.36
CA PHE A 149 -5.66 0.28 -16.58
C PHE A 149 -6.28 -1.05 -16.15
N GLU A 150 -7.55 -1.28 -16.45
CA GLU A 150 -8.34 -2.43 -15.99
C GLU A 150 -7.64 -3.78 -16.17
N PRO A 151 -6.94 -4.07 -17.28
CA PRO A 151 -6.28 -5.37 -17.47
C PRO A 151 -5.08 -5.63 -16.55
N ARG A 152 -4.57 -4.59 -15.86
CA ARG A 152 -3.32 -4.65 -15.08
C ARG A 152 -3.52 -4.33 -13.61
N VAL A 153 -4.76 -4.16 -13.16
CA VAL A 153 -5.04 -3.78 -11.78
C VAL A 153 -6.22 -4.54 -11.21
N THR A 154 -6.04 -5.08 -10.00
CA THR A 154 -7.13 -5.61 -9.18
C THR A 154 -7.37 -4.61 -8.05
N LEU A 155 -8.57 -4.03 -8.00
CA LEU A 155 -8.98 -3.10 -6.94
C LEU A 155 -9.83 -3.81 -5.89
N VAL A 156 -9.29 -3.96 -4.69
CA VAL A 156 -9.93 -4.60 -3.53
C VAL A 156 -10.49 -3.52 -2.60
N THR A 157 -11.74 -3.71 -2.17
CA THR A 157 -12.46 -2.75 -1.30
C THR A 157 -12.78 -3.32 0.09
N SER A 158 -12.23 -4.49 0.41
CA SER A 158 -12.24 -5.03 1.77
C SER A 158 -11.11 -4.43 2.61
N PRO A 159 -11.39 -3.86 3.79
CA PRO A 159 -10.34 -3.40 4.71
C PRO A 159 -9.53 -4.59 5.22
N LEU A 160 -8.23 -4.41 5.44
CA LEU A 160 -7.35 -5.48 5.90
C LEU A 160 -7.19 -5.48 7.43
N SER A 161 -7.23 -6.67 8.02
CA SER A 161 -7.02 -6.90 9.44
C SER A 161 -6.46 -8.32 9.67
N ASN A 162 -6.20 -8.68 10.93
CA ASN A 162 -5.85 -10.03 11.36
C ASN A 162 -7.07 -10.89 11.76
N VAL A 163 -8.26 -10.29 11.79
CA VAL A 163 -9.52 -10.91 12.18
C VAL A 163 -10.61 -10.54 11.20
N TYR A 164 -11.61 -11.41 11.07
CA TYR A 164 -12.81 -11.10 10.30
C TYR A 164 -13.83 -10.41 11.21
N GLN A 165 -14.04 -9.12 10.99
CA GLN A 165 -14.95 -8.30 11.77
C GLN A 165 -15.59 -7.22 10.89
N ASP A 166 -16.70 -6.67 11.37
CA ASP A 166 -17.38 -5.57 10.72
C ASP A 166 -16.79 -4.26 11.25
N VAL A 167 -16.33 -3.41 10.35
CA VAL A 167 -15.69 -2.15 10.66
C VAL A 167 -16.42 -0.99 10.03
N VAL A 168 -16.29 0.17 10.66
CA VAL A 168 -16.70 1.47 10.11
C VAL A 168 -15.46 2.31 9.84
N PHE A 169 -15.66 3.44 9.16
CA PHE A 169 -14.59 4.38 8.84
C PHE A 169 -14.62 5.59 9.77
N GLU A 170 -13.46 5.92 10.34
CA GLU A 170 -13.22 7.15 11.06
C GLU A 170 -12.42 8.09 10.16
N MET A 171 -13.09 9.16 9.71
CA MET A 171 -12.54 10.14 8.78
C MET A 171 -11.76 11.21 9.54
N ASP A 172 -10.63 11.65 8.97
CA ASP A 172 -9.96 12.88 9.40
C ASP A 172 -10.58 14.05 8.63
N GLY A 173 -11.20 14.99 9.38
CA GLY A 173 -12.10 16.01 8.84
C GLY A 173 -11.48 17.01 7.85
N LYS A 174 -10.15 17.02 7.66
CA LYS A 174 -9.47 17.83 6.62
C LYS A 174 -8.53 17.02 5.74
N ASN A 175 -8.40 15.73 6.00
CA ASN A 175 -7.46 14.85 5.33
C ASN A 175 -8.14 13.49 5.13
N ILE A 176 -8.97 13.38 4.09
CA ILE A 176 -9.66 12.12 3.76
C ILE A 176 -8.64 10.97 3.60
N GLY A 177 -7.41 11.29 3.18
CA GLY A 177 -6.35 10.29 3.10
C GLY A 177 -5.93 9.66 4.42
N GLY A 178 -6.24 10.28 5.56
CA GLY A 178 -6.04 9.75 6.91
C GLY A 178 -7.18 8.90 7.45
N THR A 179 -8.12 8.48 6.58
CA THR A 179 -9.27 7.66 6.99
C THR A 179 -8.83 6.29 7.48
N ARG A 180 -9.26 5.92 8.70
CA ARG A 180 -8.92 4.65 9.34
C ARG A 180 -10.14 3.81 9.65
N ILE A 181 -9.93 2.52 9.91
CA ILE A 181 -11.00 1.60 10.31
C ILE A 181 -11.15 1.51 11.82
N LYS A 182 -12.38 1.27 12.27
CA LYS A 182 -12.76 1.10 13.68
C LYS A 182 -13.75 -0.04 13.82
N ASP A 183 -13.73 -0.77 14.93
CA ASP A 183 -14.70 -1.85 15.14
C ASP A 183 -16.11 -1.23 15.22
N SER A 184 -17.03 -1.76 14.41
CA SER A 184 -18.42 -1.26 14.33
C SER A 184 -19.19 -1.38 15.64
N ARG A 185 -18.72 -2.23 16.57
CA ARG A 185 -19.31 -2.46 17.89
C ARG A 185 -18.85 -1.45 18.94
N GLU A 186 -17.88 -0.59 18.64
CA GLU A 186 -17.42 0.42 19.59
C GLU A 186 -18.52 1.44 19.89
N SER A 187 -18.69 1.80 21.17
CA SER A 187 -19.75 2.72 21.63
C SER A 187 -19.66 4.13 21.04
N SER A 188 -18.49 4.52 20.56
CA SER A 188 -18.21 5.83 19.96
C SER A 188 -18.53 5.91 18.46
N VAL A 189 -19.09 4.85 17.86
CA VAL A 189 -19.49 4.82 16.45
C VAL A 189 -20.82 5.55 16.26
N LYS A 190 -20.84 6.58 15.41
CA LYS A 190 -22.05 7.34 15.04
C LYS A 190 -22.87 6.61 13.98
N ASP A 191 -24.19 6.84 13.95
CA ASP A 191 -25.10 6.19 12.98
C ASP A 191 -24.71 6.46 11.51
N GLU A 192 -24.24 7.67 11.20
CA GLU A 192 -23.75 8.01 9.86
C GLU A 192 -22.57 7.12 9.42
N GLN A 193 -21.70 6.71 10.36
CA GLN A 193 -20.59 5.81 10.05
C GLN A 193 -21.08 4.37 9.81
N ARG A 194 -22.21 3.98 10.40
CA ARG A 194 -22.81 2.65 10.23
C ARG A 194 -23.37 2.43 8.82
N LYS A 195 -23.63 3.51 8.07
CA LYS A 195 -24.01 3.43 6.64
C LYS A 195 -22.89 2.90 5.75
N LEU A 196 -21.65 2.88 6.25
CA LEU A 196 -20.45 2.45 5.51
C LEU A 196 -19.77 1.22 6.13
N ILE A 197 -20.53 0.34 6.77
CA ILE A 197 -19.98 -0.90 7.33
C ILE A 197 -19.33 -1.75 6.24
N LYS A 198 -18.13 -2.24 6.50
CA LYS A 198 -17.41 -3.19 5.65
C LYS A 198 -16.91 -4.35 6.48
N ARG A 199 -16.93 -5.54 5.88
CA ARG A 199 -16.30 -6.74 6.44
C ARG A 199 -14.80 -6.72 6.14
N THR A 200 -13.97 -6.92 7.15
CA THR A 200 -12.52 -7.07 6.95
C THR A 200 -12.17 -8.36 6.23
N ALA A 201 -11.10 -8.32 5.44
CA ALA A 201 -10.38 -9.47 4.90
C ALA A 201 -8.97 -9.52 5.50
N THR A 202 -8.24 -10.61 5.25
CA THR A 202 -6.83 -10.76 5.62
C THR A 202 -5.93 -10.66 4.38
N MET A 203 -4.63 -10.48 4.56
CA MET A 203 -3.70 -10.56 3.41
C MET A 203 -3.66 -11.98 2.82
N ASP A 204 -3.83 -13.01 3.64
CA ASP A 204 -3.97 -14.39 3.19
C ASP A 204 -5.15 -14.60 2.24
N ASP A 205 -6.23 -13.83 2.38
CA ASP A 205 -7.35 -13.89 1.44
C ASP A 205 -6.99 -13.27 0.08
N LEU A 206 -6.09 -12.28 0.05
CA LEU A 206 -5.59 -11.70 -1.19
C LEU A 206 -4.84 -12.76 -2.03
N ALA A 207 -4.15 -13.71 -1.39
CA ALA A 207 -3.46 -14.80 -2.08
C ALA A 207 -4.40 -15.63 -2.99
N ARG A 208 -5.71 -15.61 -2.72
CA ARG A 208 -6.73 -16.35 -3.48
C ARG A 208 -7.16 -15.66 -4.77
N ILE A 209 -6.90 -14.36 -4.91
CA ILE A 209 -7.37 -13.53 -6.05
C ILE A 209 -6.20 -13.02 -6.90
N ILE A 210 -4.97 -13.31 -6.50
CA ILE A 210 -3.76 -12.89 -7.21
C ILE A 210 -3.52 -13.84 -8.40
N PRO A 211 -3.25 -13.32 -9.61
CA PRO A 211 -2.90 -14.16 -10.75
C PRO A 211 -1.63 -14.98 -10.47
N ALA A 212 -1.57 -16.24 -10.91
CA ALA A 212 -0.41 -17.10 -10.67
C ALA A 212 0.92 -16.54 -11.18
N SER A 213 0.89 -15.66 -12.19
CA SER A 213 2.07 -14.99 -12.72
C SER A 213 2.54 -13.80 -11.88
N PHE A 214 1.75 -13.29 -10.93
CA PHE A 214 2.12 -12.23 -9.99
C PHE A 214 2.90 -12.83 -8.83
N THR A 215 4.22 -12.97 -9.01
CA THR A 215 5.07 -13.77 -8.12
C THR A 215 6.08 -12.94 -7.34
N LYS A 216 6.27 -11.67 -7.70
CA LYS A 216 7.28 -10.80 -7.11
C LYS A 216 6.80 -9.35 -7.10
N ALA A 217 6.78 -8.70 -5.94
CA ALA A 217 6.21 -7.37 -5.83
C ALA A 217 6.88 -6.47 -4.80
N PHE A 218 6.92 -5.17 -5.09
CA PHE A 218 7.08 -4.13 -4.08
C PHE A 218 5.76 -4.00 -3.33
N MET A 219 5.79 -3.97 -1.99
CA MET A 219 4.59 -3.69 -1.19
C MET A 219 4.67 -2.34 -0.47
N LYS A 220 3.65 -1.49 -0.67
CA LYS A 220 3.39 -0.32 0.18
C LYS A 220 2.28 -0.63 1.16
N MET A 221 2.45 -0.21 2.42
CA MET A 221 1.49 -0.35 3.50
C MET A 221 1.30 1.00 4.21
N ASP A 222 0.17 1.63 3.93
CA ASP A 222 -0.24 2.92 4.50
C ASP A 222 -1.75 2.84 4.80
N ILE A 223 -2.10 2.05 5.82
CA ILE A 223 -3.49 1.69 6.17
C ILE A 223 -3.87 2.21 7.55
N GLU A 224 -3.30 3.36 7.88
CA GLU A 224 -3.61 4.21 9.03
C GLU A 224 -3.65 3.45 10.37
N GLY A 225 -2.62 2.62 10.62
CA GLY A 225 -2.42 1.93 11.89
C GLY A 225 -2.81 0.44 11.89
N SER A 226 -3.30 -0.08 10.76
CA SER A 226 -3.63 -1.51 10.60
C SER A 226 -2.50 -2.35 10.01
N GLU A 227 -1.31 -1.77 9.81
CA GLU A 227 -0.18 -2.39 9.10
C GLU A 227 0.26 -3.71 9.75
N LEU A 228 0.51 -3.70 11.06
CA LEU A 228 0.95 -4.89 11.80
C LEU A 228 -0.16 -5.94 11.88
N LYS A 229 -1.43 -5.52 11.96
CA LYS A 229 -2.58 -6.45 11.90
C LYS A 229 -2.66 -7.14 10.55
N ALA A 230 -2.53 -6.41 9.45
CA ALA A 230 -2.51 -7.01 8.10
C ALA A 230 -1.33 -8.00 7.94
N LEU A 231 -0.13 -7.62 8.37
CA LEU A 231 1.05 -8.50 8.35
C LEU A 231 0.87 -9.75 9.22
N ASN A 232 0.13 -9.67 10.32
CA ASN A 232 -0.12 -10.81 11.20
C ASN A 232 -0.96 -11.92 10.56
N LYS A 233 -1.59 -11.67 9.40
CA LYS A 233 -2.29 -12.67 8.59
C LYS A 233 -1.90 -12.55 7.12
N SER A 234 -0.60 -12.75 6.86
CA SER A 234 0.02 -12.62 5.52
C SER A 234 0.89 -13.83 5.12
N ASP A 235 0.85 -14.92 5.88
CA ASP A 235 1.71 -16.09 5.66
C ASP A 235 1.49 -16.70 4.26
N LYS A 236 0.22 -16.94 3.87
CA LYS A 236 -0.12 -17.49 2.54
C LYS A 236 0.20 -16.52 1.43
N PHE A 237 0.00 -15.23 1.66
CA PHE A 237 0.36 -14.20 0.69
C PHE A 237 1.86 -14.23 0.40
N LEU A 238 2.69 -14.28 1.45
CA LEU A 238 4.14 -14.26 1.34
C LEU A 238 4.75 -15.60 0.85
N GLU A 239 3.98 -16.70 0.93
CA GLU A 239 4.34 -17.98 0.29
C GLU A 239 4.24 -17.92 -1.25
N VAL A 240 3.25 -17.20 -1.77
CA VAL A 240 2.97 -17.13 -3.22
C VAL A 240 3.59 -15.90 -3.89
N VAL A 241 3.75 -14.79 -3.16
CA VAL A 241 4.40 -13.56 -3.66
C VAL A 241 5.71 -13.31 -2.91
N ASN A 242 6.82 -13.30 -3.63
CA ASN A 242 8.09 -12.83 -3.09
C ASN A 242 8.08 -11.30 -2.98
N VAL A 243 8.08 -10.78 -1.75
CA VAL A 243 8.13 -9.34 -1.49
C VAL A 243 9.55 -8.96 -1.05
N PRO A 244 10.41 -8.40 -1.93
CA PRO A 244 11.74 -7.98 -1.51
C PRO A 244 11.78 -6.61 -0.83
N VAL A 245 10.77 -5.76 -1.06
CA VAL A 245 10.71 -4.39 -0.55
C VAL A 245 9.34 -4.12 0.04
N ILE A 246 9.30 -3.64 1.29
CA ILE A 246 8.09 -3.20 1.98
C ILE A 246 8.30 -1.76 2.46
N THR A 247 7.39 -0.84 2.16
CA THR A 247 7.35 0.49 2.80
C THR A 247 6.16 0.58 3.74
N LEU A 248 6.40 1.00 4.98
CA LEU A 248 5.39 1.09 6.03
C LEU A 248 5.32 2.51 6.60
N GLU A 249 4.10 3.02 6.77
CA GLU A 249 3.90 4.19 7.62
C GLU A 249 4.13 3.81 9.09
N TRP A 250 5.23 4.28 9.68
CA TRP A 250 5.62 3.89 11.05
C TRP A 250 5.12 4.84 12.13
N ARG A 251 4.37 5.89 11.74
CA ARG A 251 3.94 6.95 12.66
C ARG A 251 3.13 6.39 13.84
N PHE A 252 2.29 5.40 13.60
CA PHE A 252 1.42 4.79 14.61
C PHE A 252 2.15 3.90 15.63
N PHE A 253 3.37 3.48 15.31
CA PHE A 253 4.15 2.54 16.12
C PHE A 253 5.32 3.21 16.86
N LYS A 254 5.66 4.46 16.50
CA LYS A 254 6.78 5.21 17.10
C LYS A 254 6.69 5.33 18.62
N SER A 255 5.51 5.57 19.18
CA SER A 255 5.29 5.63 20.63
C SER A 255 5.06 4.26 21.29
N LYS A 256 5.02 3.19 20.50
CA LYS A 256 4.69 1.83 20.92
C LYS A 256 5.83 0.84 20.69
N VAL A 257 7.07 1.33 20.53
CA VAL A 257 8.25 0.48 20.25
C VAL A 257 8.46 -0.57 21.34
N SER A 258 8.11 -0.26 22.59
CA SER A 258 8.14 -1.21 23.71
C SER A 258 6.91 -2.13 23.83
N SER A 259 5.97 -2.07 22.89
CA SER A 259 4.84 -3.00 22.90
C SER A 259 5.28 -4.39 22.40
N PRO A 260 4.70 -5.47 22.95
CA PRO A 260 4.99 -6.83 22.47
C PRO A 260 4.73 -7.02 20.96
N GLU A 261 3.69 -6.37 20.43
CA GLU A 261 3.35 -6.44 19.00
C GLU A 261 4.44 -5.81 18.12
N VAL A 262 4.90 -4.60 18.42
CA VAL A 262 5.94 -3.93 17.62
C VAL A 262 7.25 -4.72 17.69
N ARG A 263 7.68 -5.14 18.89
CA ARG A 263 8.88 -5.99 19.04
C ARG A 263 8.78 -7.30 18.28
N TYR A 264 7.61 -7.93 18.27
CA TYR A 264 7.37 -9.14 17.51
C TYR A 264 7.64 -8.92 16.02
N PHE A 265 7.11 -7.82 15.46
CA PHE A 265 7.28 -7.52 14.04
C PHE A 265 8.69 -7.05 13.68
N GLU A 266 9.38 -6.31 14.54
CA GLU A 266 10.81 -5.99 14.34
C GLU A 266 11.65 -7.28 14.24
N ALA A 267 11.42 -8.22 15.17
CA ALA A 267 12.08 -9.52 15.14
C ALA A 267 11.65 -10.36 13.91
N TRP A 268 10.38 -10.28 13.51
CA TRP A 268 9.88 -10.96 12.31
C TRP A 268 10.53 -10.42 11.04
N PHE A 269 10.62 -9.10 10.85
CA PHE A 269 11.32 -8.50 9.70
C PHE A 269 12.77 -8.99 9.62
N THR A 270 13.46 -9.01 10.75
CA THR A 270 14.84 -9.50 10.85
C THR A 270 14.95 -10.97 10.45
N ARG A 271 14.09 -11.84 11.00
CA ARG A 271 14.07 -13.28 10.65
C ARG A 271 13.75 -13.53 9.18
N MET A 272 12.87 -12.72 8.60
CA MET A 272 12.54 -12.76 7.17
C MET A 272 13.62 -12.16 6.27
N GLY A 273 14.73 -11.68 6.86
CA GLY A 273 15.90 -11.17 6.17
C GLY A 273 15.78 -9.72 5.70
N TYR A 274 14.81 -8.97 6.20
CA TYR A 274 14.68 -7.54 5.90
C TYR A 274 15.60 -6.70 6.78
N LYS A 275 16.13 -5.62 6.18
CA LYS A 275 16.82 -4.53 6.88
C LYS A 275 15.98 -3.26 6.82
N PRO A 276 15.77 -2.55 7.94
CA PRO A 276 15.04 -1.30 7.95
C PRO A 276 15.91 -0.15 7.45
N TYR A 277 15.30 0.78 6.71
CA TYR A 277 15.90 2.01 6.25
C TYR A 277 14.94 3.16 6.45
N LEU A 278 15.41 4.24 7.08
CA LEU A 278 14.62 5.44 7.23
C LEU A 278 14.62 6.23 5.92
N MET A 279 13.45 6.40 5.31
CA MET A 279 13.34 7.03 3.99
C MET A 279 13.83 8.49 3.95
N THR A 280 13.77 9.20 5.08
CA THR A 280 14.32 10.56 5.17
C THR A 280 15.84 10.60 5.03
N LEU A 281 16.56 9.54 5.46
CA LEU A 281 18.01 9.42 5.31
C LEU A 281 18.37 9.06 3.86
N ILE A 282 17.65 8.12 3.25
CA ILE A 282 17.82 7.77 1.83
C ILE A 282 17.64 9.00 0.94
N LYS A 283 16.61 9.83 1.23
CA LYS A 283 16.38 11.09 0.53
C LYS A 283 17.57 12.04 0.63
N LYS A 284 18.18 12.20 1.82
CA LYS A 284 19.36 13.06 1.99
C LYS A 284 20.54 12.54 1.16
N GLN A 285 20.77 11.23 1.17
CA GLN A 285 21.86 10.59 0.43
C GLN A 285 21.68 10.69 -1.10
N LEU A 286 20.46 10.54 -1.61
CA LEU A 286 20.19 10.71 -3.04
C LEU A 286 20.33 12.17 -3.49
N LYS A 287 20.03 13.15 -2.62
CA LYS A 287 20.22 14.57 -2.94
C LYS A 287 21.70 14.98 -2.93
N SER A 288 22.55 14.31 -2.16
CA SER A 288 23.99 14.56 -2.17
C SER A 288 24.71 13.92 -3.36
N LEU A 289 24.08 12.97 -4.05
CA LEU A 289 24.58 12.36 -5.28
C LEU A 289 24.04 13.14 -6.49
N SER A 290 24.85 14.04 -7.05
CA SER A 290 24.48 14.83 -8.24
C SER A 290 24.36 13.95 -9.52
N PRO A 291 23.72 14.42 -10.61
CA PRO A 291 23.17 13.59 -11.71
C PRO A 291 24.18 12.88 -12.64
N ARG A 292 25.45 12.71 -12.27
CA ARG A 292 26.51 12.31 -13.21
C ARG A 292 26.97 10.86 -13.17
N THR A 293 26.31 9.96 -12.46
CA THR A 293 26.73 8.54 -12.46
C THR A 293 25.58 7.59 -12.77
N HIS A 294 25.62 7.07 -14.00
CA HIS A 294 24.92 5.86 -14.38
C HIS A 294 25.51 4.70 -13.56
N GLY A 295 24.73 4.15 -12.65
CA GLY A 295 25.12 3.02 -11.81
C GLY A 295 24.53 3.13 -10.42
N PHE A 296 23.43 2.42 -10.19
CA PHE A 296 22.82 2.26 -8.87
C PHE A 296 23.76 1.43 -7.98
N ARG A 297 24.78 2.07 -7.38
CA ARG A 297 25.48 1.58 -6.19
C ARG A 297 25.07 2.45 -5.02
N ALA A 298 23.87 2.21 -4.50
CA ALA A 298 23.48 2.73 -3.21
C ALA A 298 24.36 2.07 -2.13
N LYS A 299 25.47 2.72 -1.75
CA LYS A 299 26.14 2.43 -0.48
C LYS A 299 25.21 2.90 0.64
N VAL A 300 24.22 2.09 0.98
CA VAL A 300 23.43 2.33 2.19
C VAL A 300 24.18 1.65 3.33
N GLU A 301 25.14 2.34 3.91
CA GLU A 301 25.80 1.92 5.14
C GLU A 301 24.78 2.04 6.29
N ALA A 302 24.56 0.92 6.97
CA ALA A 302 23.70 0.85 8.14
C ALA A 302 24.48 1.35 9.36
N HIS A 303 23.91 2.34 10.06
CA HIS A 303 24.22 2.63 11.45
C HIS A 303 22.94 2.43 12.26
#